data_AF-A0A132EEV0-F1
#
_entry.id   AF-A0A132EEV0-F1
#
_cell.length_a   1.000
_cell.length_b   1.000
_cell.length_c   1.000
_cell.angle_alpha   90.00
_cell.angle_beta   90.00
_cell.angle_gamma   90.00
#
_symmetry.space_group_name_H-M   'P 1'
#
loop_
_entity.id
_entity.type
_entity.pdbx_description
1 polymer ?
#
loop_
_entity_poly.entity_id
_entity_poly.type
_entity_poly.pdbx_seq_one_letter_code
_entity_poly.pdbx_strand_id
1 'polypeptide(L)'
;MLGDIQFMPAMFRLDEPRRVTATVPDFAADSIRWSTAAFGEALRRVANRLDLYARDGSRLYLTPRRLRYTFATRLVQDGASQVLLADALDHTDLQHVMVYYNARADIVVKLDRAMAIKLAPWAQAFMGTLVKGESRAIRGHDPASRIRHFDSRTGRLDGVGTCGSFGFCGLAAPIACYTCAKFQPWLDGPHELVLEALLADRDAHLQRGADPKMTQARDLTITAVADVITRCEEMKRGG
;
A
#
# COMPACT_ATOMS: atom_id res chain seq x y z
N MET A 1 14.05 15.76 -17.41
CA MET A 1 14.96 14.62 -17.62
C MET A 1 15.44 14.14 -16.25
N LEU A 2 14.73 13.18 -15.67
CA LEU A 2 15.09 12.51 -14.41
C LEU A 2 15.51 11.10 -14.79
N GLY A 3 16.76 10.95 -15.22
CA GLY A 3 17.35 9.67 -15.58
C GLY A 3 17.78 8.90 -14.34
N ASP A 4 17.42 7.62 -14.32
CA ASP A 4 18.09 6.50 -13.67
C ASP A 4 18.47 6.65 -12.19
N ILE A 5 17.47 6.47 -11.31
CA ILE A 5 17.71 6.16 -9.89
C ILE A 5 17.57 4.64 -9.73
N GLN A 6 18.68 3.92 -9.56
CA GLN A 6 18.71 2.52 -9.13
C GLN A 6 18.96 2.45 -7.61
N PHE A 7 18.17 1.64 -6.92
CA PHE A 7 18.26 1.21 -5.54
C PHE A 7 19.07 -0.09 -5.51
N MET A 8 19.95 -0.22 -4.53
CA MET A 8 20.87 -1.35 -4.37
C MET A 8 20.23 -2.50 -3.57
N PRO A 9 20.71 -3.76 -3.72
CA PRO A 9 20.19 -4.92 -2.99
C PRO A 9 20.40 -4.82 -1.47
N ALA A 10 19.66 -5.67 -0.72
CA ALA A 10 19.54 -5.62 0.73
C ALA A 10 20.89 -5.55 1.48
N MET A 11 20.95 -4.61 2.42
CA MET A 11 22.15 -3.99 3.01
C MET A 11 22.94 -4.85 4.02
N PHE A 12 22.50 -6.07 4.34
CA PHE A 12 22.97 -6.80 5.54
C PHE A 12 24.15 -7.76 5.31
N ARG A 13 24.83 -7.72 4.17
CA ARG A 13 25.99 -8.57 3.89
C ARG A 13 27.18 -7.79 3.33
N LEU A 14 27.89 -7.05 4.17
CA LEU A 14 29.22 -6.55 3.82
C LEU A 14 30.15 -6.75 5.02
N ASP A 15 31.26 -7.47 4.79
CA ASP A 15 32.20 -7.91 5.82
C ASP A 15 33.18 -6.81 6.29
N GLU A 16 33.32 -5.69 5.55
CA GLU A 16 34.21 -4.59 5.97
C GLU A 16 33.64 -3.17 5.72
N PRO A 17 33.85 -2.21 6.66
CA PRO A 17 33.36 -0.84 6.51
C PRO A 17 34.30 0.03 5.65
N ARG A 18 33.80 0.53 4.50
CA ARG A 18 34.50 1.56 3.73
C ARG A 18 34.40 2.93 4.39
N ARG A 19 35.55 3.61 4.51
CA ARG A 19 35.66 5.05 4.78
C ARG A 19 35.70 5.77 3.44
N VAL A 20 34.74 6.67 3.15
CA VAL A 20 34.96 7.94 2.42
C VAL A 20 33.69 8.80 2.37
N THR A 21 33.99 10.08 2.52
CA THR A 21 33.32 11.38 2.40
C THR A 21 32.02 11.53 1.62
N ALA A 22 31.11 12.32 2.21
CA ALA A 22 29.79 12.68 1.72
C ALA A 22 29.80 13.63 0.50
N THR A 23 29.30 13.14 -0.62
CA THR A 23 28.62 13.91 -1.67
C THR A 23 27.37 13.11 -2.05
N VAL A 24 26.22 13.78 -2.14
CA VAL A 24 24.88 13.15 -2.11
C VAL A 24 24.43 12.67 -3.49
N PRO A 25 24.52 11.36 -3.78
CA PRO A 25 23.44 10.66 -4.51
C PRO A 25 22.73 9.53 -3.72
N ASP A 26 23.18 9.17 -2.51
CA ASP A 26 22.85 7.85 -1.96
C ASP A 26 22.22 7.88 -0.56
N PHE A 27 21.04 8.50 -0.43
CA PHE A 27 20.27 8.43 0.82
C PHE A 27 19.96 6.97 1.21
N ALA A 28 19.79 6.07 0.23
CA ALA A 28 19.56 4.65 0.49
C ALA A 28 20.82 3.92 0.95
N ALA A 29 21.97 4.09 0.30
CA ALA A 29 23.18 3.33 0.68
C ALA A 29 23.90 3.87 1.93
N ASP A 30 23.84 5.18 2.20
CA ASP A 30 24.62 5.78 3.29
C ASP A 30 23.81 6.07 4.56
N SER A 31 22.47 6.09 4.50
CA SER A 31 21.65 6.46 5.68
C SER A 31 21.83 5.54 6.88
N ILE A 32 22.21 4.27 6.65
CA ILE A 32 22.52 3.31 7.72
C ILE A 32 23.76 3.72 8.53
N ARG A 33 24.64 4.54 7.95
CA ARG A 33 25.87 5.05 8.57
C ARG A 33 25.67 6.42 9.22
N TRP A 34 24.48 7.01 9.07
CA TRP A 34 24.21 8.33 9.62
C TRP A 34 23.97 8.24 11.13
N SER A 35 24.42 9.26 11.84
CA SER A 35 24.02 9.40 13.24
C SER A 35 22.49 9.55 13.33
N THR A 36 21.94 9.13 14.46
CA THR A 36 20.49 9.26 14.74
C THR A 36 20.01 10.70 14.59
N ALA A 37 20.84 11.67 14.98
CA ALA A 37 20.57 13.10 14.82
C ALA A 37 20.52 13.52 13.33
N ALA A 38 21.50 13.11 12.52
CA ALA A 38 21.55 13.44 11.10
C ALA A 38 20.38 12.83 10.32
N PHE A 39 20.04 11.57 10.61
CA PHE A 39 18.90 10.91 10.00
C PHE A 39 17.57 11.54 10.44
N GLY A 40 17.42 11.86 11.73
CA GLY A 40 16.26 12.58 12.25
C GLY A 40 16.05 13.94 11.59
N GLU A 41 17.13 14.70 11.38
CA GLU A 41 17.08 15.99 10.70
C GLU A 41 16.67 15.84 9.22
N ALA A 42 17.15 14.80 8.55
CA ALA A 42 16.72 14.53 7.18
C ALA A 42 15.24 14.17 7.09
N LEU A 43 14.73 13.33 8.01
CA LEU A 43 13.30 13.03 8.10
C LEU A 43 12.46 14.30 8.37
N ARG A 44 12.96 15.20 9.22
CA ARG A 44 12.31 16.50 9.49
C ARG A 44 12.24 17.36 8.22
N ARG A 45 13.33 17.43 7.45
CA ARG A 45 13.35 18.13 6.16
C ARG A 45 12.35 17.55 5.17
N VAL A 46 12.23 16.22 5.10
CA VAL A 46 11.22 15.55 4.26
C VAL A 46 9.81 15.91 4.71
N ALA A 47 9.50 15.81 6.01
CA ALA A 47 8.18 16.15 6.54
C ALA A 47 7.78 17.60 6.25
N ASN A 48 8.73 18.53 6.36
CA ASN A 48 8.50 19.95 6.06
C ASN A 48 8.31 20.19 4.56
N ARG A 49 9.15 19.59 3.71
CA ARG A 49 9.08 19.75 2.25
C ARG A 49 7.79 19.19 1.67
N LEU A 50 7.28 18.11 2.25
CA LEU A 50 6.01 17.48 1.85
C LEU A 50 4.79 18.06 2.59
N ASP A 51 4.99 19.10 3.40
CA ASP A 51 3.96 19.78 4.18
C ASP A 51 3.05 18.82 4.97
N LEU A 52 3.67 17.87 5.69
CA LEU A 52 2.95 16.85 6.44
C LEU A 52 2.49 17.36 7.81
N TYR A 53 1.23 17.09 8.15
CA TYR A 53 0.62 17.45 9.43
C TYR A 53 0.10 16.21 10.17
N ALA A 54 0.13 16.29 11.50
CA ALA A 54 -0.54 15.36 12.39
C ALA A 54 -2.03 15.69 12.48
N ARG A 55 -2.80 14.78 13.08
CA ARG A 55 -4.28 14.89 13.18
C ARG A 55 -4.73 16.12 13.98
N ASP A 56 -3.92 16.59 14.90
CA ASP A 56 -4.14 17.79 15.72
C ASP A 56 -3.74 19.09 15.01
N GLY A 57 -3.33 19.03 13.73
CA GLY A 57 -2.90 20.19 12.96
C GLY A 57 -1.44 20.61 13.21
N SER A 58 -0.72 19.92 14.10
CA SER A 58 0.72 20.18 14.30
C SER A 58 1.57 19.60 13.16
N ARG A 59 2.81 20.08 13.01
CA ARG A 59 3.76 19.52 12.03
C ARG A 59 4.04 18.05 12.33
N LEU A 60 3.96 17.19 11.32
CA LEU A 60 4.18 15.76 11.52
C LEU A 60 5.66 15.48 11.87
N TYR A 61 5.90 14.99 13.08
CA TYR A 61 7.23 14.54 13.48
C TYR A 61 7.48 13.10 13.04
N LEU A 62 8.30 12.94 11.99
CA LEU A 62 8.72 11.63 11.49
C LEU A 62 9.90 11.10 12.29
N THR A 63 9.79 9.85 12.74
CA THR A 63 10.88 9.10 13.39
C THR A 63 11.04 7.74 12.72
N PRO A 64 12.23 7.12 12.77
CA PRO A 64 12.44 5.76 12.25
C PRO A 64 11.45 4.76 12.86
N ARG A 65 11.21 4.89 14.18
CA ARG A 65 10.23 4.08 14.90
C ARG A 65 8.82 4.24 14.34
N ARG A 66 8.37 5.47 14.07
CA ARG A 66 7.04 5.75 13.51
C ARG A 66 6.88 5.17 12.11
N LEU A 67 7.91 5.27 11.28
CA LEU A 67 7.93 4.68 9.93
C LEU A 67 7.83 3.15 9.99
N ARG A 68 8.65 2.50 10.83
CA ARG A 68 8.60 1.06 11.06
C ARG A 68 7.22 0.61 11.55
N TYR A 69 6.65 1.32 12.51
CA TYR A 69 5.31 1.01 13.03
C TYR A 69 4.25 1.16 11.94
N THR A 70 4.28 2.24 11.16
CA THR A 70 3.31 2.48 10.08
C THR A 70 3.41 1.40 9.00
N PHE A 71 4.62 1.02 8.60
CA PHE A 71 4.86 -0.09 7.66
C PHE A 71 4.33 -1.42 8.19
N ALA A 72 4.71 -1.79 9.41
CA ALA A 72 4.27 -3.03 10.04
C ALA A 72 2.75 -3.12 10.18
N THR A 73 2.12 -2.04 10.64
CA THR A 73 0.67 -2.00 10.86
C THR A 73 -0.08 -2.06 9.53
N ARG A 74 0.45 -1.47 8.45
CA ARG A 74 -0.11 -1.60 7.10
C ARG A 74 -0.02 -3.02 6.58
N LEU A 75 1.15 -3.66 6.67
CA LEU A 75 1.28 -5.08 6.30
C LEU A 75 0.30 -5.97 7.05
N VAL A 76 0.13 -5.73 8.35
CA VAL A 76 -0.88 -6.43 9.15
C VAL A 76 -2.30 -6.12 8.65
N GLN A 77 -2.63 -4.87 8.32
CA GLN A 77 -3.93 -4.50 7.72
C GLN A 77 -4.17 -5.24 6.40
N ASP A 78 -3.12 -5.43 5.61
CA ASP A 78 -3.12 -6.19 4.35
C ASP A 78 -3.10 -7.72 4.57
N GLY A 79 -3.26 -8.18 5.81
CA GLY A 79 -3.41 -9.61 6.12
C GLY A 79 -2.10 -10.38 6.17
N ALA A 80 -0.95 -9.71 6.31
CA ALA A 80 0.33 -10.37 6.52
C ALA A 80 0.26 -11.36 7.70
N SER A 81 0.81 -12.55 7.50
CA SER A 81 1.01 -13.51 8.57
C SER A 81 2.11 -13.03 9.52
N GLN A 82 2.17 -13.56 10.74
CA GLN A 82 3.22 -13.19 11.70
C GLN A 82 4.62 -13.49 11.15
N VAL A 83 4.77 -14.58 10.39
CA VAL A 83 6.03 -14.97 9.76
C VAL A 83 6.42 -14.00 8.66
N LEU A 84 5.48 -13.59 7.80
CA LEU A 84 5.74 -12.60 6.76
C LEU A 84 6.06 -11.24 7.37
N LEU A 85 5.37 -10.86 8.44
CA LEU A 85 5.65 -9.62 9.14
C LEU A 85 7.03 -9.64 9.81
N ALA A 86 7.41 -10.76 10.43
CA ALA A 86 8.73 -10.93 11.02
C ALA A 86 9.83 -10.82 9.96
N ASP A 87 9.68 -11.50 8.83
CA ASP A 87 10.62 -11.46 7.71
C ASP A 87 10.73 -10.04 7.10
N ALA A 88 9.60 -9.35 6.91
CA ALA A 88 9.59 -7.98 6.39
C ALA A 88 10.21 -6.96 7.36
N LEU A 89 10.20 -7.26 8.66
CA LEU A 89 10.79 -6.42 9.71
C LEU A 89 12.21 -6.83 10.09
N ASP A 90 12.76 -7.86 9.46
CA ASP A 90 14.05 -8.47 9.77
C ASP A 90 14.16 -8.89 11.25
N HIS A 91 13.09 -9.50 11.77
CA HIS A 91 13.08 -10.11 13.09
C HIS A 91 13.60 -11.54 13.02
N THR A 92 14.43 -11.92 13.98
CA THR A 92 14.93 -13.29 14.16
C THR A 92 13.86 -14.25 14.64
N ASP A 93 12.79 -13.75 15.28
CA ASP A 93 11.69 -14.55 15.82
C ASP A 93 10.35 -13.77 15.82
N LEU A 94 9.30 -14.43 16.32
CA LEU A 94 7.93 -13.90 16.34
C LEU A 94 7.56 -13.15 17.63
N GLN A 95 8.42 -13.13 18.65
CA GLN A 95 8.06 -12.70 20.01
C GLN A 95 7.56 -11.24 20.05
N HIS A 96 8.11 -10.39 19.20
CA HIS A 96 7.81 -8.96 19.15
C HIS A 96 6.83 -8.55 18.06
N VAL A 97 6.34 -9.49 17.25
CA VAL A 97 5.47 -9.20 16.11
C VAL A 97 4.08 -8.76 16.59
N MET A 98 3.61 -9.29 17.73
CA MET A 98 2.28 -9.00 18.29
C MET A 98 2.06 -7.52 18.64
N VAL A 99 3.11 -6.73 18.87
CA VAL A 99 2.96 -5.30 19.15
C VAL A 99 2.30 -4.56 17.98
N TYR A 100 2.47 -5.05 16.76
CA TYR A 100 1.87 -4.46 15.56
C TYR A 100 0.44 -4.97 15.29
N TYR A 101 0.08 -6.11 15.89
CA TYR A 101 -1.30 -6.62 15.88
C TYR A 101 -2.18 -5.91 16.92
N ASN A 102 -1.62 -5.48 18.04
CA ASN A 102 -2.36 -4.81 19.13
C ASN A 102 -2.94 -3.43 18.76
N ALA A 103 -2.57 -2.86 17.60
CA ALA A 103 -3.29 -1.73 17.01
C ALA A 103 -4.71 -2.10 16.52
N ARG A 104 -5.05 -3.39 16.53
CA ARG A 104 -6.39 -3.93 16.31
C ARG A 104 -7.08 -4.15 17.66
N ALA A 105 -7.94 -3.23 18.08
CA ALA A 105 -8.99 -3.60 19.04
C ALA A 105 -10.05 -4.53 18.38
N ASP A 106 -10.12 -4.58 17.04
CA ASP A 106 -11.29 -5.18 16.37
C ASP A 106 -11.03 -6.39 15.46
N ILE A 107 -9.81 -6.87 15.23
CA ILE A 107 -9.63 -8.03 14.31
C ILE A 107 -8.45 -8.93 14.70
N VAL A 108 -8.63 -9.78 15.71
CA VAL A 108 -7.79 -10.98 15.88
C VAL A 108 -8.71 -12.17 16.17
N VAL A 109 -9.29 -12.76 15.12
CA VAL A 109 -9.82 -14.12 15.20
C VAL A 109 -8.71 -15.06 14.74
N LYS A 110 -8.32 -15.93 15.66
CA LYS A 110 -7.26 -16.95 15.56
C LYS A 110 -7.29 -17.67 14.22
N LEU A 111 -6.18 -17.66 13.50
CA LEU A 111 -5.98 -18.48 12.31
C LEU A 111 -4.89 -19.50 12.68
N ASP A 112 -5.24 -20.78 12.64
CA ASP A 112 -4.40 -21.90 13.06
C ASP A 112 -4.45 -23.04 12.01
N ARG A 113 -3.35 -23.79 11.99
CA ARG A 113 -2.80 -24.89 11.17
C ARG A 113 -3.52 -25.52 9.96
N ALA A 114 -4.82 -25.33 9.75
CA ALA A 114 -5.53 -25.52 8.48
C ALA A 114 -5.52 -24.24 7.61
N MET A 115 -4.95 -23.11 8.11
CA MET A 115 -4.91 -21.80 7.43
C MET A 115 -4.44 -21.86 5.98
N ALA A 116 -3.52 -22.78 5.77
CA ALA A 116 -3.04 -23.21 4.50
C ALA A 116 -3.59 -24.62 4.24
N ILE A 117 -4.87 -24.76 3.93
CA ILE A 117 -5.17 -25.55 2.72
C ILE A 117 -5.30 -24.52 1.60
N LYS A 118 -4.12 -23.90 1.41
CA LYS A 118 -3.58 -23.25 0.23
C LYS A 118 -4.51 -22.26 -0.44
N LEU A 119 -4.48 -20.99 -0.02
CA LEU A 119 -4.76 -19.87 -0.95
C LEU A 119 -6.04 -20.08 -1.80
N ALA A 120 -7.06 -20.74 -1.25
CA ALA A 120 -7.93 -21.62 -2.04
C ALA A 120 -8.78 -20.88 -3.05
N PRO A 121 -9.04 -19.61 -2.80
CA PRO A 121 -8.69 -18.61 -3.81
C PRO A 121 -7.93 -17.44 -3.15
N TRP A 122 -7.40 -16.53 -3.94
CA TRP A 122 -7.47 -15.10 -3.62
C TRP A 122 -8.96 -14.67 -3.41
N ALA A 123 -9.68 -15.31 -2.48
CA ALA A 123 -11.12 -15.64 -2.47
C ALA A 123 -12.12 -14.50 -2.46
N GLN A 124 -11.69 -13.36 -1.94
CA GLN A 124 -12.39 -12.08 -1.93
C GLN A 124 -11.33 -11.00 -1.75
N ALA A 125 -10.29 -10.98 -2.59
CA ALA A 125 -9.30 -9.90 -2.56
C ALA A 125 -10.00 -8.54 -2.69
N PHE A 126 -11.02 -8.51 -3.56
CA PHE A 126 -12.07 -7.54 -3.49
C PHE A 126 -13.14 -7.95 -2.45
N MET A 127 -13.22 -7.18 -1.36
CA MET A 127 -14.18 -7.39 -0.26
C MET A 127 -15.49 -6.58 -0.43
N GLY A 128 -15.57 -5.74 -1.46
CA GLY A 128 -16.72 -4.86 -1.67
C GLY A 128 -17.88 -5.51 -2.42
N THR A 129 -18.77 -4.68 -2.97
CA THR A 129 -19.94 -5.15 -3.73
C THR A 129 -19.98 -4.53 -5.13
N LEU A 130 -19.86 -5.36 -6.18
CA LEU A 130 -19.96 -4.92 -7.56
C LEU A 130 -21.38 -4.41 -7.85
N VAL A 131 -21.49 -3.24 -8.49
CA VAL A 131 -22.78 -2.65 -8.88
C VAL A 131 -22.80 -2.32 -10.36
N LYS A 132 -23.98 -2.40 -11.00
CA LYS A 132 -24.14 -2.08 -12.43
C LYS A 132 -23.74 -0.64 -12.78
N GLY A 133 -23.75 0.27 -11.81
CA GLY A 133 -23.36 1.66 -11.99
C GLY A 133 -23.72 2.49 -10.78
N GLU A 134 -23.42 3.78 -10.85
CA GLU A 134 -23.57 4.73 -9.74
C GLU A 134 -24.99 4.75 -9.16
N SER A 135 -26.03 4.72 -10.01
CA SER A 135 -27.43 4.75 -9.59
C SER A 135 -27.87 3.54 -8.75
N ARG A 136 -27.11 2.44 -8.80
CA ARG A 136 -27.35 1.22 -8.03
C ARG A 136 -26.46 1.12 -6.79
N ALA A 137 -25.57 2.07 -6.57
CA ALA A 137 -24.68 2.10 -5.41
C ALA A 137 -25.37 2.71 -4.19
N ILE A 138 -25.05 2.17 -3.01
CA ILE A 138 -25.29 2.84 -1.73
C ILE A 138 -24.52 4.16 -1.75
N ARG A 139 -25.22 5.27 -1.47
CA ARG A 139 -24.74 6.67 -1.64
C ARG A 139 -24.48 7.11 -3.09
N GLY A 140 -24.94 6.38 -4.11
CA GLY A 140 -24.78 6.76 -5.52
C GLY A 140 -25.33 8.15 -5.89
N HIS A 141 -26.32 8.65 -5.15
CA HIS A 141 -26.86 10.01 -5.34
C HIS A 141 -25.96 11.12 -4.78
N ASP A 142 -24.95 10.78 -3.98
CA ASP A 142 -24.03 11.73 -3.37
C ASP A 142 -22.73 11.81 -4.19
N PRO A 143 -22.45 12.92 -4.89
CA PRO A 143 -21.24 13.07 -5.70
C PRO A 143 -19.94 12.94 -4.90
N ALA A 144 -19.95 13.21 -3.59
CA ALA A 144 -18.78 13.09 -2.73
C ALA A 144 -18.42 11.62 -2.41
N SER A 145 -19.34 10.68 -2.69
CA SER A 145 -19.08 9.25 -2.55
C SER A 145 -18.33 8.66 -3.77
N ARG A 146 -18.22 9.40 -4.88
CA ARG A 146 -17.62 8.89 -6.12
C ARG A 146 -16.12 8.73 -5.99
N ILE A 147 -15.65 7.51 -6.21
CA ILE A 147 -14.24 7.16 -6.29
C ILE A 147 -13.79 7.29 -7.74
N ARG A 148 -12.69 8.02 -7.94
CA ARG A 148 -12.17 8.34 -9.27
C ARG A 148 -10.73 7.87 -9.41
N HIS A 149 -10.38 7.46 -10.61
CA HIS A 149 -9.02 7.19 -11.02
C HIS A 149 -8.54 8.30 -11.94
N PHE A 150 -7.32 8.78 -11.72
CA PHE A 150 -6.66 9.73 -12.61
C PHE A 150 -5.69 8.97 -13.52
N ASP A 151 -5.95 8.98 -14.81
CA ASP A 151 -5.03 8.45 -15.80
C ASP A 151 -4.07 9.56 -16.26
N SER A 152 -2.80 9.43 -15.88
CA SER A 152 -1.75 10.39 -16.24
C SER A 152 -1.45 10.43 -17.74
N ARG A 153 -1.76 9.38 -18.52
CA ARG A 153 -1.52 9.35 -19.96
C ARG A 153 -2.53 10.20 -20.72
N THR A 154 -3.79 10.17 -20.30
CA THR A 154 -4.89 10.89 -20.96
C THR A 154 -5.28 12.18 -20.25
N GLY A 155 -4.82 12.39 -19.01
CA GLY A 155 -5.18 13.53 -18.16
C GLY A 155 -6.62 13.48 -17.66
N ARG A 156 -7.29 12.32 -17.77
CA ARG A 156 -8.71 12.17 -17.45
C ARG A 156 -8.93 11.65 -16.04
N LEU A 157 -10.06 12.05 -15.47
CA LEU A 157 -10.50 11.66 -14.14
C LEU A 157 -11.82 10.87 -14.22
N ASP A 158 -11.70 9.58 -14.48
CA ASP A 158 -12.84 8.70 -14.71
C ASP A 158 -13.32 8.04 -13.40
N GLY A 159 -14.64 7.82 -13.31
CA GLY A 159 -15.25 7.19 -12.15
C GLY A 159 -15.06 5.68 -12.20
N VAL A 160 -14.54 5.10 -11.10
CA VAL A 160 -14.31 3.66 -10.99
C VAL A 160 -15.25 3.00 -9.99
N GLY A 161 -15.93 3.78 -9.14
CA GLY A 161 -16.87 3.22 -8.19
C GLY A 161 -17.42 4.23 -7.19
N THR A 162 -18.09 3.72 -6.18
CA THR A 162 -18.74 4.50 -5.11
C THR A 162 -18.31 4.01 -3.73
N CYS A 163 -18.04 4.92 -2.80
CA CYS A 163 -17.76 4.64 -1.40
C CYS A 163 -19.07 4.54 -0.60
N GLY A 164 -19.32 3.37 0.00
CA GLY A 164 -20.50 3.14 0.85
C GLY A 164 -20.35 3.61 2.31
N SER A 165 -19.18 4.11 2.73
CA SER A 165 -19.00 4.63 4.10
C SER A 165 -19.67 5.99 4.25
N PHE A 166 -20.43 6.25 5.33
CA PHE A 166 -20.98 7.57 5.63
C PHE A 166 -20.02 8.49 6.42
N GLY A 167 -18.85 7.96 6.80
CA GLY A 167 -17.78 8.70 7.47
C GLY A 167 -16.64 9.13 6.55
N PHE A 168 -15.86 10.11 6.98
CA PHE A 168 -14.66 10.57 6.26
C PHE A 168 -13.60 9.46 6.19
N CYS A 169 -13.12 9.16 4.98
CA CYS A 169 -12.05 8.21 4.72
C CYS A 169 -10.79 8.97 4.30
N GLY A 170 -9.68 8.81 5.04
CA GLY A 170 -8.39 9.43 4.74
C GLY A 170 -7.41 8.50 4.00
N LEU A 171 -7.89 7.38 3.46
CA LEU A 171 -7.07 6.42 2.73
C LEU A 171 -6.91 6.84 1.27
N ALA A 172 -5.84 6.37 0.63
CA ALA A 172 -5.48 6.74 -0.74
C ALA A 172 -6.44 6.09 -1.76
N ALA A 173 -7.55 6.76 -2.05
CA ALA A 173 -8.43 6.39 -3.16
C ALA A 173 -7.75 6.64 -4.52
N PRO A 174 -8.00 5.82 -5.55
CA PRO A 174 -8.83 4.62 -5.54
C PRO A 174 -8.08 3.36 -5.04
N ILE A 175 -6.75 3.42 -4.85
CA ILE A 175 -5.88 2.27 -4.58
C ILE A 175 -6.38 1.48 -3.35
N ALA A 176 -6.56 2.16 -2.21
CA ALA A 176 -7.03 1.55 -0.97
C ALA A 176 -8.51 1.12 -1.02
N CYS A 177 -9.27 1.53 -2.04
CA CYS A 177 -10.68 1.19 -2.16
C CYS A 177 -10.88 -0.25 -2.64
N TYR A 178 -10.00 -0.80 -3.48
CA TYR A 178 -10.15 -2.16 -4.03
C TYR A 178 -10.04 -3.26 -2.98
N THR A 179 -9.39 -3.00 -1.85
CA THR A 179 -9.36 -3.89 -0.69
C THR A 179 -10.36 -3.48 0.40
N CYS A 180 -11.20 -2.47 0.17
CA CYS A 180 -12.16 -1.99 1.16
C CYS A 180 -13.53 -2.66 1.00
N ALA A 181 -14.06 -3.23 2.08
CA ALA A 181 -15.38 -3.87 2.09
C ALA A 181 -16.57 -2.92 1.81
N LYS A 182 -16.35 -1.60 1.88
CA LYS A 182 -17.36 -0.57 1.59
C LYS A 182 -17.30 -0.05 0.16
N PHE A 183 -16.34 -0.50 -0.64
CA PHE A 183 -16.21 -0.06 -2.02
C PHE A 183 -17.22 -0.75 -2.93
N GLN A 184 -17.82 0.03 -3.82
CA GLN A 184 -18.78 -0.44 -4.81
C GLN A 184 -18.28 -0.09 -6.23
N PRO A 185 -17.44 -0.93 -6.84
CA PRO A 185 -16.94 -0.73 -8.19
C PRO A 185 -18.10 -0.77 -9.19
N TRP A 186 -17.99 0.01 -10.25
CA TRP A 186 -19.00 0.06 -11.30
C TRP A 186 -18.67 -0.94 -12.40
N LEU A 187 -19.68 -1.66 -12.88
CA LEU A 187 -19.51 -2.69 -13.92
C LEU A 187 -18.77 -2.20 -15.18
N ASP A 188 -18.99 -0.93 -15.56
CA ASP A 188 -18.34 -0.28 -16.71
C ASP A 188 -17.27 0.74 -16.29
N GLY A 189 -16.77 0.65 -15.05
CA GLY A 189 -15.63 1.42 -14.58
C GLY A 189 -14.33 0.97 -15.27
N PRO A 190 -13.37 1.88 -15.52
CA PRO A 190 -12.12 1.56 -16.20
C PRO A 190 -11.12 0.89 -15.24
N HIS A 191 -11.46 -0.29 -14.75
CA HIS A 191 -10.67 -1.04 -13.77
C HIS A 191 -9.33 -1.52 -14.33
N GLU A 192 -9.28 -1.79 -15.63
CA GLU A 192 -8.10 -2.20 -16.38
C GLU A 192 -7.02 -1.11 -16.35
N LEU A 193 -7.41 0.16 -16.50
CA LEU A 193 -6.46 1.29 -16.39
C LEU A 193 -5.86 1.40 -14.99
N VAL A 194 -6.65 1.09 -13.95
CA VAL A 194 -6.13 1.05 -12.57
C VAL A 194 -5.12 -0.08 -12.41
N LEU A 195 -5.41 -1.27 -12.96
CA LEU A 195 -4.51 -2.42 -12.90
C LEU A 195 -3.20 -2.14 -13.64
N GLU A 196 -3.27 -1.60 -14.86
CA GLU A 196 -2.10 -1.22 -15.66
C GLU A 196 -1.22 -0.21 -14.92
N ALA A 197 -1.82 0.81 -14.31
CA ALA A 197 -1.09 1.81 -13.53
C ALA A 197 -0.36 1.19 -12.33
N LEU A 198 -1.00 0.25 -11.61
CA LEU A 198 -0.38 -0.44 -10.46
C LEU A 198 0.75 -1.37 -10.88
N LEU A 199 0.60 -2.09 -11.99
CA LEU A 199 1.65 -2.95 -12.54
C LEU A 199 2.84 -2.13 -13.03
N ALA A 200 2.61 -1.03 -13.75
CA ALA A 200 3.66 -0.14 -14.23
C ALA A 200 4.43 0.51 -13.07
N ASP A 201 3.74 0.92 -12.00
CA ASP A 201 4.36 1.45 -10.79
C ASP A 201 5.25 0.40 -10.10
N ARG A 202 4.73 -0.83 -9.93
CA ARG A 202 5.47 -1.97 -9.37
C ARG A 202 6.73 -2.29 -10.17
N ASP A 203 6.59 -2.41 -11.49
CA ASP A 203 7.70 -2.76 -12.38
C ASP A 203 8.75 -1.65 -12.42
N ALA A 204 8.32 -0.38 -12.40
CA ALA A 204 9.24 0.76 -12.28
C ALA A 204 10.00 0.74 -10.94
N HIS A 205 9.37 0.34 -9.84
CA HIS A 205 10.05 0.18 -8.56
C HIS A 205 11.10 -0.94 -8.60
N LEU A 206 10.78 -2.09 -9.22
CA LEU A 206 11.74 -3.20 -9.38
C LEU A 206 12.90 -2.86 -10.31
N GLN A 207 12.64 -2.17 -11.43
CA GLN A 207 13.69 -1.73 -12.37
C GLN A 207 14.63 -0.71 -11.73
N ARG A 208 14.08 0.12 -10.85
CA ARG A 208 14.85 0.98 -9.97
C ARG A 208 15.47 0.20 -8.82
N GLY A 209 15.49 -1.13 -8.79
CA GLY A 209 16.18 -1.94 -7.77
C GLY A 209 15.62 -1.88 -6.35
N ALA A 210 14.37 -1.41 -6.18
CA ALA A 210 13.72 -1.41 -4.88
C ALA A 210 13.64 -2.83 -4.33
N ASP A 211 13.75 -2.98 -2.99
CA ASP A 211 13.65 -4.29 -2.35
C ASP A 211 12.34 -4.99 -2.79
N PRO A 212 12.41 -6.20 -3.37
CA PRO A 212 11.23 -6.94 -3.76
C PRO A 212 10.21 -7.10 -2.62
N LYS A 213 10.66 -7.20 -1.36
CA LYS A 213 9.78 -7.29 -0.18
C LYS A 213 9.00 -6.00 0.08
N MET A 214 9.59 -4.84 -0.22
CA MET A 214 8.92 -3.54 -0.13
C MET A 214 7.92 -3.33 -1.27
N THR A 215 8.23 -3.88 -2.44
CA THR A 215 7.40 -3.76 -3.65
C THR A 215 6.16 -4.66 -3.56
N GLN A 216 6.25 -5.79 -2.87
CA GLN A 216 5.13 -6.72 -2.60
C GLN A 216 4.01 -6.12 -1.74
N ALA A 217 4.23 -4.99 -1.05
CA ALA A 217 3.20 -4.34 -0.23
C ALA A 217 1.94 -3.93 -1.01
N ARG A 218 2.01 -3.83 -2.35
CA ARG A 218 0.87 -3.50 -3.22
C ARG A 218 0.28 -4.69 -3.95
N ASP A 219 0.86 -5.87 -3.83
CA ASP A 219 0.44 -7.05 -4.59
C ASP A 219 -0.99 -7.47 -4.26
N LEU A 220 -1.42 -7.32 -2.99
CA LEU A 220 -2.81 -7.56 -2.60
C LEU A 220 -3.80 -6.65 -3.35
N THR A 221 -3.44 -5.39 -3.58
CA THR A 221 -4.31 -4.45 -4.29
C THR A 221 -4.36 -4.79 -5.78
N ILE A 222 -3.23 -5.14 -6.40
CA ILE A 222 -3.16 -5.60 -7.80
C ILE A 222 -4.09 -6.81 -7.99
N THR A 223 -3.97 -7.78 -7.10
CA THR A 223 -4.84 -8.96 -7.04
C THR A 223 -6.32 -8.60 -6.87
N ALA A 224 -6.66 -7.64 -6.00
CA ALA A 224 -8.05 -7.19 -5.80
C ALA A 224 -8.66 -6.50 -7.02
N VAL A 225 -7.87 -5.70 -7.75
CA VAL A 225 -8.33 -5.08 -9.00
C VAL A 225 -8.57 -6.15 -10.08
N ALA A 226 -7.68 -7.13 -10.21
CA ALA A 226 -7.86 -8.24 -11.15
C ALA A 226 -9.12 -9.07 -10.85
N ASP A 227 -9.44 -9.29 -9.57
CA ASP A 227 -10.68 -9.94 -9.13
C ASP A 227 -11.93 -9.12 -9.54
N VAL A 228 -11.91 -7.79 -9.35
CA VAL A 228 -13.01 -6.92 -9.83
C VAL A 228 -13.22 -7.04 -11.34
N ILE A 229 -12.15 -7.00 -12.14
CA ILE A 229 -12.23 -7.13 -13.61
C ILE A 229 -12.88 -8.46 -13.98
N THR A 230 -12.43 -9.56 -13.37
CA THR A 230 -12.96 -10.90 -13.64
C THR A 230 -14.46 -10.98 -13.34
N ARG A 231 -14.89 -10.46 -12.18
CA ARG A 231 -16.32 -10.41 -11.81
C ARG A 231 -17.15 -9.52 -12.73
N CYS A 232 -16.59 -8.41 -13.21
CA CYS A 232 -17.23 -7.56 -14.21
C CYS A 232 -17.47 -8.33 -15.51
N GLU A 233 -16.48 -9.07 -16.00
CA GLU A 233 -16.61 -9.88 -17.21
C GLU A 233 -17.66 -10.99 -17.05
N GLU A 234 -17.63 -11.71 -15.93
CA GLU A 234 -18.60 -12.76 -15.62
C GLU A 234 -20.04 -12.22 -15.59
N MET A 235 -20.24 -11.06 -14.96
CA MET A 235 -21.55 -10.40 -14.88
C MET A 235 -22.02 -9.88 -16.25
N LYS A 236 -21.11 -9.47 -17.14
CA LYS A 236 -21.44 -9.08 -18.53
C LYS A 236 -21.76 -10.28 -19.43
N ARG A 237 -21.16 -11.45 -19.17
CA ARG A 237 -21.40 -12.70 -19.93
C ARG A 237 -22.69 -13.42 -19.51
N GLY A 238 -23.10 -13.29 -18.24
CA GLY A 238 -24.27 -13.97 -17.69
C GLY A 238 -25.56 -13.13 -17.62
N GLY A 239 -25.55 -11.90 -18.12
CA GLY A 239 -26.71 -10.99 -18.18
C GLY A 239 -27.16 -10.72 -19.61
#